data_AF-A0A0D6R2B3-F1
#
_entry.id   AF-A0A0D6R2B3-F1
#
_cell.length_a   1.000
_cell.length_b   1.000
_cell.length_c   1.000
_cell.angle_alpha   90.00
_cell.angle_beta   90.00
_cell.angle_gamma   90.00
#
_symmetry.space_group_name_H-M   'P 1'
#
loop_
_entity.id
_entity.type
_entity.pdbx_description
1 polymer ?
#
loop_
_entity_poly.entity_id
_entity_poly.type
_entity_poly.pdbx_seq_one_letter_code
_entity_poly.pdbx_strand_id
1 'polypeptide(L)'
;MDVSVECQGRMNKAFVNCQMEEPAEPSPWECEAYERYVHLQQLRKMWDAKWWPGWRNEAVVKPALQALEMSFRFISSILCDSRAYVDKQEWVRRLESLVNGQLELISMICEGDKEAPTIQLAVSSGVLGTGAAQEVWQRPGALPVVSRSSEESLLPRLASWKRAEDLVARVRLAIECHMQRVPFTLGLGEPNLAGKPILDYDTVCRPSNVYALKHPSQGNNAEDSTLATAHQILEAWLRVADALVARIHEKVAAPMGANDAARDSWTVERIWRLLMDTVNLLLLVDPDDFLRLKQQLGANGSGAPAGAYCLRSRALRNVTKGCRDLRHLVPKVVGVDADPKGGPRLQEAVMSIFHSHGIPRGGGGAGTVHLLQSLQAIEAAVKRFFFSYQQLVIVVMGSVEMKGASYRGGTAADALSQIYTDPPYFPSVDGAKTFLGDYWHYTHQNSLSLDVCGVHSEGSMNRVDSFADADKIKGA
;
A
#
# COMPACT_ATOMS: atom_id res chain seq x y z
N MET A 1 11.37 44.43 3.00
CA MET A 1 12.41 43.66 3.70
C MET A 1 11.92 43.07 5.03
N ASP A 2 10.91 43.62 5.70
CA ASP A 2 10.49 43.14 7.04
C ASP A 2 9.73 41.80 7.08
N VAL A 3 8.86 41.49 6.12
CA VAL A 3 8.02 40.28 6.24
C VAL A 3 8.78 38.98 5.85
N SER A 4 9.96 39.09 5.21
CA SER A 4 10.90 37.96 5.04
C SER A 4 11.52 37.55 6.37
N VAL A 5 11.82 38.52 7.24
CA VAL A 5 12.38 38.26 8.59
C VAL A 5 11.31 37.68 9.51
N GLU A 6 10.06 38.10 9.36
CA GLU A 6 8.95 37.56 10.15
C GLU A 6 8.58 36.13 9.75
N CYS A 7 8.59 35.81 8.44
CA CYS A 7 8.43 34.44 7.95
C CYS A 7 9.60 33.55 8.40
N GLN A 8 10.86 34.02 8.26
CA GLN A 8 12.03 33.31 8.78
C GLN A 8 11.94 33.10 10.30
N GLY A 9 11.47 34.10 11.03
CA GLY A 9 11.31 34.08 12.48
C GLY A 9 10.23 33.11 12.97
N ARG A 10 9.13 32.96 12.23
CA ARG A 10 8.10 31.94 12.50
C ARG A 10 8.57 30.54 12.09
N MET A 11 9.26 30.41 10.96
CA MET A 11 9.87 29.14 10.53
C MET A 11 10.89 28.63 11.56
N ASN A 12 11.72 29.50 12.13
CA ASN A 12 12.69 29.14 13.17
C ASN A 12 12.04 28.73 14.50
N LYS A 13 10.86 29.26 14.85
CA LYS A 13 10.12 28.87 16.07
C LYS A 13 9.42 27.51 15.97
N ALA A 14 9.20 27.00 14.76
CA ALA A 14 8.61 25.68 14.53
C ALA A 14 9.62 24.52 14.69
N PHE A 15 10.91 24.81 14.93
CA PHE A 15 11.95 23.79 15.11
C PHE A 15 12.00 23.29 16.55
N VAL A 16 11.23 22.24 16.83
CA VAL A 16 11.56 21.31 17.90
C VAL A 16 12.39 20.18 17.29
N ASN A 17 13.61 20.02 17.79
CA ASN A 17 14.51 18.93 17.45
C ASN A 17 13.80 17.59 17.77
N CYS A 18 13.24 16.93 16.75
CA CYS A 18 12.54 15.66 16.93
C CYS A 18 13.56 14.53 17.10
N GLN A 19 14.06 14.37 18.33
CA GLN A 19 14.58 13.08 18.75
C GLN A 19 13.38 12.15 18.89
N MET A 20 13.17 11.32 17.88
CA MET A 20 12.12 10.31 17.88
C MET A 20 12.66 9.10 18.66
N GLU A 21 12.09 8.84 19.83
CA GLU A 21 12.39 7.65 20.63
C GLU A 21 11.94 6.39 19.87
N GLU A 22 12.65 5.28 20.07
CA GLU A 22 12.21 3.99 19.53
C GLU A 22 11.05 3.44 20.40
N PRO A 23 9.99 2.89 19.78
CA PRO A 23 8.88 2.34 20.54
C PRO A 23 9.31 1.12 21.34
N ALA A 24 8.67 0.89 22.49
CA ALA A 24 8.93 -0.29 23.29
C ALA A 24 8.75 -1.57 22.46
N GLU A 25 9.67 -2.53 22.61
CA GLU A 25 9.74 -3.70 21.74
C GLU A 25 9.37 -5.00 22.46
N PRO A 26 8.69 -5.93 21.76
CA PRO A 26 8.49 -7.28 22.27
C PRO A 26 9.83 -8.01 22.35
N SER A 27 9.92 -8.99 23.23
CA SER A 27 11.13 -9.78 23.38
C SER A 27 11.42 -10.66 22.14
N PRO A 28 12.68 -11.07 21.91
CA PRO A 28 13.01 -11.92 20.76
C PRO A 28 12.27 -13.26 20.73
N TRP A 29 12.03 -13.86 21.89
CA TRP A 29 11.33 -15.14 22.01
C TRP A 29 9.84 -15.00 21.68
N GLU A 30 9.20 -13.87 22.02
CA GLU A 30 7.82 -13.57 21.64
C GLU A 30 7.68 -13.40 20.14
N CYS A 31 8.63 -12.73 19.50
CA CYS A 31 8.67 -12.60 18.06
C CYS A 31 8.82 -13.97 17.40
N GLU A 32 9.70 -14.82 17.89
CA GLU A 32 9.91 -16.17 17.33
C GLU A 32 8.69 -17.08 17.52
N ALA A 33 8.05 -17.02 18.69
CA ALA A 33 6.83 -17.76 18.97
C ALA A 33 5.69 -17.33 18.02
N TYR A 34 5.54 -16.03 17.80
CA TYR A 34 4.63 -15.47 16.81
C TYR A 34 4.93 -15.99 15.38
N GLU A 35 6.19 -15.88 14.93
CA GLU A 35 6.58 -16.33 13.59
C GLU A 35 6.34 -17.84 13.38
N ARG A 36 6.53 -18.66 14.43
CA ARG A 36 6.20 -20.09 14.41
C ARG A 36 4.69 -20.33 14.32
N TYR A 37 3.91 -19.59 15.10
CA TYR A 37 2.45 -19.68 15.14
C TYR A 37 1.81 -19.42 13.76
N VAL A 38 2.27 -18.39 13.04
CA VAL A 38 1.73 -18.06 11.70
C VAL A 38 2.40 -18.86 10.56
N HIS A 39 3.30 -19.80 10.86
CA HIS A 39 4.09 -20.54 9.87
C HIS A 39 4.92 -19.64 8.93
N LEU A 40 5.47 -18.54 9.46
CA LEU A 40 6.11 -17.51 8.65
C LEU A 40 7.39 -18.00 7.96
N GLN A 41 8.12 -18.94 8.57
CA GLN A 41 9.33 -19.50 7.99
C GLN A 41 9.03 -20.28 6.69
N GLN A 42 7.92 -21.01 6.66
CA GLN A 42 7.46 -21.74 5.48
C GLN A 42 6.97 -20.78 4.40
N LEU A 43 6.22 -19.73 4.78
CA LEU A 43 5.78 -18.67 3.87
C LEU A 43 6.97 -17.94 3.23
N ARG A 44 7.94 -17.48 4.03
CA ARG A 44 9.16 -16.81 3.54
C ARG A 44 9.93 -17.67 2.55
N LYS A 45 10.10 -18.97 2.82
CA LYS A 45 10.74 -19.91 1.87
C LYS A 45 10.06 -19.93 0.50
N MET A 46 8.73 -19.81 0.44
CA MET A 46 8.00 -19.74 -0.84
C MET A 46 8.17 -18.39 -1.52
N TRP A 47 8.16 -17.29 -0.76
CA TRP A 47 8.30 -15.93 -1.28
C TRP A 47 9.70 -15.65 -1.82
N ASP A 48 10.74 -16.16 -1.14
CA ASP A 48 12.13 -15.90 -1.49
C ASP A 48 12.64 -16.80 -2.63
N ALA A 49 11.91 -17.88 -2.94
CA ALA A 49 12.21 -18.73 -4.07
C ALA A 49 11.90 -18.01 -5.38
N LYS A 50 12.95 -17.73 -6.18
CA LYS A 50 12.82 -17.14 -7.52
C LYS A 50 12.63 -18.23 -8.56
N TRP A 51 11.44 -18.32 -9.12
CA TRP A 51 11.10 -19.27 -10.18
C TRP A 51 11.02 -18.62 -11.55
N TRP A 52 10.82 -17.30 -11.60
CA TRP A 52 10.81 -16.53 -12.85
C TRP A 52 11.79 -15.36 -12.75
N PRO A 53 13.09 -15.59 -12.98
CA PRO A 53 14.11 -14.55 -12.88
C PRO A 53 13.86 -13.32 -13.77
N GLY A 54 13.12 -13.51 -14.87
CA GLY A 54 12.74 -12.44 -15.79
C GLY A 54 11.49 -11.66 -15.38
N TRP A 55 10.76 -12.07 -14.35
CA TRP A 55 9.54 -11.41 -13.90
C TRP A 55 9.82 -10.51 -12.69
N ARG A 56 9.98 -9.21 -12.94
CA ARG A 56 10.38 -8.24 -11.89
C ARG A 56 9.41 -8.16 -10.71
N ASN A 57 8.14 -8.40 -10.98
CA ASN A 57 7.08 -8.32 -9.97
C ASN A 57 6.89 -9.64 -9.20
N GLU A 58 7.65 -10.71 -9.47
CA GLU A 58 7.49 -12.02 -8.81
C GLU A 58 7.47 -11.88 -7.27
N ALA A 59 8.41 -11.13 -6.71
CA ALA A 59 8.56 -10.95 -5.26
C ALA A 59 7.38 -10.21 -4.59
N VAL A 60 6.57 -9.50 -5.38
CA VAL A 60 5.42 -8.70 -4.92
C VAL A 60 4.12 -9.44 -5.21
N VAL A 61 3.97 -10.01 -6.41
CA VAL A 61 2.73 -10.66 -6.84
C VAL A 61 2.54 -12.01 -6.18
N LYS A 62 3.61 -12.80 -5.99
CA LYS A 62 3.52 -14.12 -5.33
C LYS A 62 2.90 -14.03 -3.92
N PRO A 63 3.43 -13.23 -2.98
CA PRO A 63 2.80 -13.09 -1.66
C PRO A 63 1.39 -12.49 -1.73
N ALA A 64 1.11 -11.57 -2.66
CA ALA A 64 -0.23 -10.99 -2.83
C ALA A 64 -1.28 -12.04 -3.25
N LEU A 65 -0.96 -12.91 -4.22
CA LEU A 65 -1.84 -14.00 -4.65
C LEU A 65 -2.03 -15.05 -3.54
N GLN A 66 -0.98 -15.33 -2.76
CA GLN A 66 -1.09 -16.24 -1.63
C GLN A 66 -1.96 -15.66 -0.51
N ALA A 67 -1.93 -14.33 -0.28
CA ALA A 67 -2.86 -13.68 0.64
C ALA A 67 -4.32 -13.79 0.16
N LEU A 68 -4.55 -13.65 -1.14
CA LEU A 68 -5.86 -13.84 -1.76
C LEU A 68 -6.37 -15.26 -1.52
N GLU A 69 -5.49 -16.25 -1.68
CA GLU A 69 -5.82 -17.66 -1.43
C GLU A 69 -6.09 -17.97 0.05
N MET A 70 -5.34 -17.36 0.97
CA MET A 70 -5.65 -17.41 2.40
C MET A 70 -7.02 -16.80 2.70
N SER A 71 -7.44 -15.77 1.96
CA SER A 71 -8.75 -15.13 2.12
C SER A 71 -9.88 -16.04 1.62
N PHE A 72 -9.71 -16.76 0.51
CA PHE A 72 -10.65 -17.79 0.07
C PHE A 72 -10.76 -18.94 1.09
N ARG A 73 -9.64 -19.35 1.67
CA ARG A 73 -9.62 -20.32 2.78
C ARG A 73 -10.36 -19.79 4.01
N PHE A 74 -10.23 -18.50 4.30
CA PHE A 74 -10.92 -17.86 5.42
C PHE A 74 -12.44 -17.88 5.20
N ILE A 75 -12.89 -17.47 4.01
CA ILE A 75 -14.30 -17.57 3.59
C ILE A 75 -14.81 -19.00 3.75
N SER A 76 -14.07 -19.99 3.23
CA SER A 76 -14.44 -21.40 3.36
C SER A 76 -14.60 -21.82 4.83
N SER A 77 -13.74 -21.32 5.72
CA SER A 77 -13.77 -21.68 7.14
C SER A 77 -14.99 -21.09 7.85
N ILE A 78 -15.30 -19.81 7.61
CA ILE A 78 -16.51 -19.16 8.16
C ILE A 78 -17.79 -19.83 7.65
N LEU A 79 -17.86 -20.14 6.35
CA LEU A 79 -19.04 -20.80 5.78
C LEU A 79 -19.29 -22.17 6.42
N CYS A 80 -18.22 -22.87 6.82
CA CYS A 80 -18.26 -24.15 7.51
C CYS A 80 -18.43 -24.07 9.03
N ASP A 81 -18.36 -22.89 9.64
CA ASP A 81 -18.48 -22.74 11.08
C ASP A 81 -19.86 -23.25 11.54
N SER A 82 -19.91 -24.11 12.55
CA SER A 82 -21.17 -24.68 13.06
C SER A 82 -21.76 -23.90 14.23
N ARG A 83 -21.03 -22.94 14.80
CA ARG A 83 -21.47 -22.16 15.97
C ARG A 83 -22.63 -21.24 15.59
N ALA A 84 -23.69 -21.26 16.38
CA ALA A 84 -24.94 -20.55 16.09
C ALA A 84 -24.86 -19.03 16.34
N TYR A 85 -23.98 -18.59 17.25
CA TYR A 85 -23.82 -17.19 17.62
C TYR A 85 -22.88 -16.41 16.70
N VAL A 86 -22.21 -17.08 15.76
CA VAL A 86 -21.31 -16.42 14.80
C VAL A 86 -22.14 -15.70 13.73
N ASP A 87 -21.94 -14.39 13.60
CA ASP A 87 -22.54 -13.60 12.51
C ASP A 87 -21.84 -13.86 11.18
N LYS A 88 -22.19 -14.98 10.55
CA LYS A 88 -21.62 -15.41 9.27
C LYS A 88 -21.88 -14.41 8.15
N GLN A 89 -22.99 -13.66 8.20
CA GLN A 89 -23.32 -12.70 7.15
C GLN A 89 -22.35 -11.52 7.18
N GLU A 90 -22.12 -10.96 8.37
CA GLU A 90 -21.15 -9.87 8.53
C GLU A 90 -19.71 -10.32 8.26
N TRP A 91 -19.34 -11.53 8.70
CA TRP A 91 -18.04 -12.13 8.34
C TRP A 91 -17.85 -12.23 6.82
N VAL A 92 -18.83 -12.81 6.11
CA VAL A 92 -18.76 -12.94 4.65
C VAL A 92 -18.70 -11.56 3.98
N ARG A 93 -19.48 -10.58 4.45
CA ARG A 93 -19.47 -9.21 3.90
C ARG A 93 -18.10 -8.55 4.05
N ARG A 94 -17.46 -8.65 5.22
CA ARG A 94 -16.12 -8.08 5.43
C ARG A 94 -15.04 -8.83 4.67
N LEU A 95 -15.12 -10.17 4.59
CA LEU A 95 -14.18 -10.96 3.81
C LEU A 95 -14.31 -10.69 2.31
N GLU A 96 -15.52 -10.51 1.79
CA GLU A 96 -15.75 -10.08 0.41
C GLU A 96 -15.13 -8.70 0.14
N SER A 97 -15.35 -7.74 1.05
CA SER A 97 -14.73 -6.42 0.96
C SER A 97 -13.19 -6.50 1.00
N LEU A 98 -12.64 -7.37 1.85
CA LEU A 98 -11.20 -7.60 1.93
C LEU A 98 -10.65 -8.19 0.61
N VAL A 99 -11.33 -9.20 0.06
CA VAL A 99 -10.97 -9.81 -1.23
C VAL A 99 -10.98 -8.77 -2.34
N ASN A 100 -12.00 -7.90 -2.41
CA ASN A 100 -12.05 -6.82 -3.38
C ASN A 100 -10.87 -5.84 -3.23
N GLY A 101 -10.54 -5.44 -2.00
CA GLY A 101 -9.35 -4.61 -1.74
C GLY A 101 -8.04 -5.26 -2.17
N GLN A 102 -7.92 -6.58 -1.99
CA GLN A 102 -6.76 -7.35 -2.46
C GLN A 102 -6.68 -7.40 -3.99
N LEU A 103 -7.81 -7.63 -4.67
CA LEU A 103 -7.89 -7.65 -6.13
C LEU A 103 -7.54 -6.28 -6.72
N GLU A 104 -8.02 -5.19 -6.11
CA GLU A 104 -7.66 -3.83 -6.50
C GLU A 104 -6.14 -3.62 -6.41
N LEU A 105 -5.52 -3.99 -5.29
CA LEU A 105 -4.06 -3.87 -5.09
C LEU A 105 -3.27 -4.75 -6.05
N ILE A 106 -3.66 -6.00 -6.26
CA ILE A 106 -3.05 -6.91 -7.23
C ILE A 106 -3.11 -6.28 -8.63
N SER A 107 -4.25 -5.71 -9.03
CA SER A 107 -4.38 -5.04 -10.33
C SER A 107 -3.46 -3.83 -10.46
N MET A 108 -3.31 -3.02 -9.40
CA MET A 108 -2.40 -1.87 -9.38
C MET A 108 -0.93 -2.30 -9.52
N ILE A 109 -0.54 -3.42 -8.90
CA ILE A 109 0.83 -3.95 -8.97
C ILE A 109 1.11 -4.52 -10.37
N CYS A 110 0.14 -5.20 -10.97
CA CYS A 110 0.28 -5.89 -12.25
C CYS A 110 -0.03 -5.00 -13.47
N GLU A 111 -0.54 -3.78 -13.30
CA GLU A 111 -0.85 -2.90 -14.44
C GLU A 111 0.44 -2.55 -15.22
N GLY A 112 0.46 -2.94 -16.49
CA GLY A 112 1.62 -2.82 -17.39
C GLY A 112 2.59 -4.01 -17.35
N ASP A 113 2.35 -5.03 -16.54
CA ASP A 113 3.24 -6.18 -16.36
C ASP A 113 3.10 -7.22 -17.48
N LYS A 114 3.98 -7.13 -18.47
CA LYS A 114 4.01 -8.05 -19.62
C LYS A 114 4.94 -9.25 -19.41
N GLU A 115 5.65 -9.32 -18.28
CA GLU A 115 6.65 -10.34 -17.99
C GLU A 115 6.07 -11.52 -17.18
N ALA A 116 4.82 -11.40 -16.72
CA ALA A 116 4.15 -12.42 -15.94
C ALA A 116 3.99 -13.75 -16.72
N PRO A 117 4.18 -14.90 -16.06
CA PRO A 117 4.00 -16.20 -16.68
C PRO A 117 2.53 -16.44 -17.02
N THR A 118 2.21 -16.48 -18.31
CA THR A 118 0.84 -16.62 -18.79
C THR A 118 0.68 -17.81 -19.73
N ILE A 119 -0.52 -18.39 -19.71
CA ILE A 119 -0.97 -19.45 -20.59
C ILE A 119 -1.88 -18.81 -21.64
N GLN A 120 -1.59 -19.09 -22.93
CA GLN A 120 -2.46 -18.63 -24.00
C GLN A 120 -3.78 -19.39 -24.01
N LEU A 121 -4.86 -18.70 -24.41
CA LEU A 121 -6.17 -19.32 -24.52
C LEU A 121 -6.17 -20.35 -25.65
N ALA A 122 -6.74 -21.53 -25.40
CA ALA A 122 -6.90 -22.55 -26.44
C ALA A 122 -8.13 -22.22 -27.31
N VAL A 123 -7.97 -22.28 -28.63
CA VAL A 123 -9.09 -22.22 -29.58
C VAL A 123 -9.87 -23.52 -29.45
N SER A 124 -11.14 -23.45 -29.05
CA SER A 124 -12.01 -24.62 -29.01
C SER A 124 -12.39 -24.99 -30.44
N SER A 125 -12.15 -26.26 -30.81
CA SER A 125 -12.68 -26.88 -32.02
C SER A 125 -14.08 -27.48 -31.80
N GLY A 126 -14.85 -26.96 -30.83
CA GLY A 126 -16.20 -27.45 -30.51
C GLY A 126 -16.25 -28.75 -29.70
N VAL A 127 -15.12 -29.19 -29.13
CA VAL A 127 -15.07 -30.36 -28.23
C VAL A 127 -14.55 -29.90 -26.87
N LEU A 128 -15.46 -29.73 -25.91
CA LEU A 128 -15.13 -29.50 -24.51
C LEU A 128 -14.39 -30.75 -23.97
N GLY A 129 -13.09 -30.61 -23.69
CA GLY A 129 -12.35 -31.62 -22.93
C GLY A 129 -12.93 -31.75 -21.53
N THR A 130 -12.92 -32.96 -20.97
CA THR A 130 -13.53 -33.36 -19.68
C THR A 130 -12.87 -32.77 -18.42
N GLY A 131 -12.28 -31.57 -18.49
CA GLY A 131 -11.64 -30.85 -17.37
C GLY A 131 -12.34 -29.53 -17.02
N ALA A 132 -11.76 -28.74 -16.11
CA ALA A 132 -12.21 -27.40 -15.70
C ALA A 132 -12.04 -26.33 -16.81
N ALA A 133 -12.52 -26.67 -18.00
CA ALA A 133 -12.55 -25.90 -19.22
C ALA A 133 -13.97 -25.33 -19.36
N GLN A 134 -14.12 -24.02 -19.14
CA GLN A 134 -15.36 -23.33 -19.43
C GLN A 134 -15.25 -22.73 -20.83
N GLU A 135 -16.25 -22.94 -21.70
CA GLU A 135 -16.40 -22.15 -22.92
C GLU A 135 -16.81 -20.74 -22.51
N VAL A 136 -15.97 -19.74 -22.82
CA VAL A 136 -16.17 -18.40 -22.23
C VAL A 136 -16.52 -17.34 -23.27
N TRP A 137 -16.18 -17.53 -24.55
CA TRP A 137 -16.40 -16.51 -25.56
C TRP A 137 -16.89 -17.02 -26.90
N GLN A 138 -17.88 -16.32 -27.46
CA GLN A 138 -18.17 -16.27 -28.90
C GLN A 138 -18.06 -14.79 -29.33
N ARG A 139 -17.04 -14.40 -30.11
CA ARG A 139 -17.15 -13.14 -30.86
C ARG A 139 -18.03 -13.41 -32.08
N PRO A 140 -18.92 -12.49 -32.50
CA PRO A 140 -19.63 -12.64 -33.76
C PRO A 140 -18.62 -12.85 -34.91
N GLY A 141 -18.61 -14.05 -35.49
CA GLY A 141 -17.68 -14.45 -36.56
C GLY A 141 -16.33 -15.05 -36.11
N ALA A 142 -16.08 -15.31 -34.82
CA ALA A 142 -14.85 -15.99 -34.36
C ALA A 142 -15.14 -17.34 -33.67
N LEU A 143 -14.12 -18.22 -33.67
CA LEU A 143 -14.15 -19.51 -33.00
C LEU A 143 -14.26 -19.36 -31.47
N PRO A 144 -14.98 -20.26 -30.79
CA PRO A 144 -15.09 -20.23 -29.35
C PRO A 144 -13.72 -20.42 -28.67
N VAL A 145 -13.49 -19.69 -27.58
CA VAL A 145 -12.24 -19.73 -26.83
C VAL A 145 -12.50 -20.27 -25.42
N VAL A 146 -11.66 -21.21 -24.97
CA VAL A 146 -11.77 -21.85 -23.66
C VAL A 146 -10.85 -21.14 -22.67
N SER A 147 -11.43 -20.64 -21.58
CA SER A 147 -10.67 -20.15 -20.43
C SER A 147 -10.36 -21.32 -19.50
N ARG A 148 -9.09 -21.51 -19.15
CA ARG A 148 -8.69 -22.50 -18.15
C ARG A 148 -8.78 -21.88 -16.76
N SER A 149 -9.59 -22.48 -15.89
CA SER A 149 -9.58 -22.11 -14.47
C SER A 149 -8.50 -22.87 -13.72
N SER A 150 -7.94 -22.24 -12.69
CA SER A 150 -7.08 -22.88 -11.69
C SER A 150 -7.76 -24.13 -11.15
N GLU A 151 -7.00 -25.22 -11.08
CA GLU A 151 -7.46 -26.52 -10.56
C GLU A 151 -7.22 -26.64 -9.06
N GLU A 152 -6.23 -25.90 -8.54
CA GLU A 152 -5.86 -25.97 -7.12
C GLU A 152 -6.53 -24.89 -6.26
N SER A 153 -6.91 -23.73 -6.83
CA SER A 153 -7.50 -22.62 -6.05
C SER A 153 -8.85 -22.98 -5.45
N LEU A 154 -9.16 -22.37 -4.30
CA LEU A 154 -10.42 -22.57 -3.59
C LEU A 154 -11.55 -21.82 -4.24
N LEU A 155 -11.32 -20.69 -4.93
CA LEU A 155 -12.42 -19.92 -5.50
C LEU A 155 -13.23 -20.74 -6.52
N PRO A 156 -12.62 -21.42 -7.51
CA PRO A 156 -13.35 -22.36 -8.38
C PRO A 156 -14.05 -23.49 -7.62
N ARG A 157 -13.46 -23.99 -6.54
CA ARG A 157 -14.05 -25.07 -5.72
C ARG A 157 -15.25 -24.59 -4.90
N LEU A 158 -15.19 -23.37 -4.37
CA LEU A 158 -16.29 -22.72 -3.66
C LEU A 158 -17.47 -22.47 -4.58
N ALA A 159 -17.25 -22.32 -5.89
CA ALA A 159 -18.32 -22.16 -6.87
C ALA A 159 -19.28 -23.36 -6.91
N SER A 160 -18.83 -24.56 -6.52
CA SER A 160 -19.70 -25.75 -6.45
C SER A 160 -20.57 -25.79 -5.19
N TRP A 161 -20.40 -24.84 -4.27
CA TRP A 161 -21.15 -24.79 -3.01
C TRP A 161 -22.34 -23.85 -3.14
N LYS A 162 -23.56 -24.39 -3.02
CA LYS A 162 -24.80 -23.57 -3.08
C LYS A 162 -24.79 -22.38 -2.10
N ARG A 163 -24.22 -22.55 -0.90
CA ARG A 163 -24.12 -21.48 0.10
C ARG A 163 -23.12 -20.35 -0.24
N ALA A 164 -22.25 -20.56 -1.22
CA ALA A 164 -21.21 -19.62 -1.63
C ALA A 164 -21.47 -19.04 -3.05
N GLU A 165 -22.52 -19.49 -3.74
CA GLU A 165 -22.80 -19.17 -5.15
C GLU A 165 -22.78 -17.67 -5.43
N ASP A 166 -23.58 -16.90 -4.68
CA ASP A 166 -23.68 -15.45 -4.86
C ASP A 166 -22.35 -14.72 -4.57
N LEU A 167 -21.64 -15.15 -3.52
CA LEU A 167 -20.35 -14.58 -3.14
C LEU A 167 -19.31 -14.82 -4.24
N VAL A 168 -19.21 -16.07 -4.71
CA VAL A 168 -18.24 -16.45 -5.75
C VAL A 168 -18.54 -15.73 -7.06
N ALA A 169 -19.82 -15.59 -7.43
CA ALA A 169 -20.22 -14.82 -8.60
C ALA A 169 -19.77 -13.35 -8.51
N ARG A 170 -19.96 -12.69 -7.35
CA ARG A 170 -19.50 -11.32 -7.13
C ARG A 170 -17.98 -11.20 -7.18
N VAL A 171 -17.25 -12.12 -6.55
CA VAL A 171 -15.78 -12.12 -6.60
C VAL A 171 -15.27 -12.31 -8.04
N ARG A 172 -15.85 -13.22 -8.83
CA ARG A 172 -15.48 -13.40 -10.24
C ARG A 172 -15.71 -12.15 -11.08
N LEU A 173 -16.80 -11.43 -10.85
CA LEU A 173 -17.06 -10.14 -11.50
C LEU A 173 -16.10 -9.05 -11.03
N ALA A 174 -15.71 -9.06 -9.74
CA ALA A 174 -14.70 -8.14 -9.23
C ALA A 174 -13.33 -8.39 -9.88
N ILE A 175 -12.93 -9.66 -10.08
CA ILE A 175 -11.72 -10.01 -10.83
C ILE A 175 -11.80 -9.45 -12.25
N GLU A 176 -12.91 -9.67 -12.95
CA GLU A 176 -13.11 -9.12 -14.30
C GLU A 176 -12.91 -7.59 -14.32
N CYS A 177 -13.57 -6.87 -13.41
CA CYS A 177 -13.51 -5.42 -13.31
C CYS A 177 -12.11 -4.90 -12.97
N HIS A 178 -11.46 -5.41 -11.92
CA HIS A 178 -10.16 -4.91 -11.50
C HIS A 178 -9.05 -5.24 -12.51
N MET A 179 -9.13 -6.41 -13.16
CA MET A 179 -8.10 -6.84 -14.08
C MET A 179 -8.18 -6.17 -15.45
N GLN A 180 -9.18 -5.31 -15.75
CA GLN A 180 -9.35 -4.69 -17.08
C GLN A 180 -8.10 -3.97 -17.60
N ARG A 181 -7.35 -3.30 -16.70
CA ARG A 181 -6.12 -2.55 -17.04
C ARG A 181 -4.85 -3.41 -17.06
N VAL A 182 -4.96 -4.65 -16.60
CA VAL A 182 -3.85 -5.62 -16.52
C VAL A 182 -3.78 -6.39 -17.84
N PRO A 183 -2.58 -6.64 -18.40
CA PRO A 183 -2.43 -7.33 -19.68
C PRO A 183 -2.85 -8.81 -19.66
N PHE A 184 -3.12 -9.38 -18.48
CA PHE A 184 -3.61 -10.74 -18.28
C PHE A 184 -4.82 -10.76 -17.32
N THR A 185 -5.42 -11.92 -17.12
CA THR A 185 -6.42 -12.19 -16.09
C THR A 185 -5.94 -13.28 -15.12
N LEU A 186 -6.59 -13.47 -13.97
CA LEU A 186 -6.09 -14.36 -12.92
C LEU A 186 -6.36 -15.85 -13.17
N GLY A 187 -7.37 -16.21 -13.98
CA GLY A 187 -7.71 -17.60 -14.25
C GLY A 187 -8.43 -18.30 -13.10
N LEU A 188 -9.28 -17.59 -12.35
CA LEU A 188 -10.01 -18.12 -11.19
C LEU A 188 -11.51 -18.35 -11.48
N GLY A 189 -11.85 -18.45 -12.76
CA GLY A 189 -13.22 -18.66 -13.25
C GLY A 189 -13.98 -17.36 -13.54
N GLU A 190 -13.29 -16.22 -13.61
CA GLU A 190 -13.85 -14.99 -14.15
C GLU A 190 -14.18 -15.09 -15.65
N PRO A 191 -15.12 -14.27 -16.16
CA PRO A 191 -15.52 -14.30 -17.56
C PRO A 191 -14.42 -13.92 -18.56
N ASN A 192 -13.43 -13.11 -18.20
CA ASN A 192 -12.37 -12.66 -19.12
C ASN A 192 -12.91 -12.05 -20.44
N LEU A 193 -13.77 -11.01 -20.35
CA LEU A 193 -14.51 -10.48 -21.50
C LEU A 193 -13.64 -9.94 -22.64
N ALA A 194 -12.42 -9.52 -22.29
CA ALA A 194 -11.43 -9.04 -23.24
C ALA A 194 -10.65 -10.16 -23.96
N GLY A 195 -10.80 -11.43 -23.56
CA GLY A 195 -10.02 -12.55 -24.11
C GLY A 195 -8.52 -12.42 -23.84
N LYS A 196 -8.15 -11.92 -22.66
CA LYS A 196 -6.75 -11.74 -22.25
C LYS A 196 -6.08 -13.09 -21.96
N PRO A 197 -4.74 -13.18 -22.06
CA PRO A 197 -4.02 -14.34 -21.55
C PRO A 197 -4.28 -14.55 -20.06
N ILE A 198 -4.14 -15.79 -19.60
CA ILE A 198 -4.43 -16.19 -18.22
C ILE A 198 -3.10 -16.37 -17.48
N LEU A 199 -2.98 -15.81 -16.28
CA LEU A 199 -1.85 -16.09 -15.39
C LEU A 199 -1.79 -17.58 -15.08
N ASP A 200 -0.60 -18.19 -15.09
CA ASP A 200 -0.40 -19.55 -14.58
C ASP A 200 -0.51 -19.57 -13.05
N TYR A 201 -1.75 -19.43 -12.54
CA TYR A 201 -2.05 -19.18 -11.14
C TYR A 201 -1.56 -20.32 -10.25
N ASP A 202 -1.77 -21.57 -10.66
CA ASP A 202 -1.38 -22.74 -9.87
C ASP A 202 0.13 -22.82 -9.69
N THR A 203 0.90 -22.51 -10.74
CA THR A 203 2.36 -22.52 -10.66
C THR A 203 2.88 -21.34 -9.82
N VAL A 204 2.31 -20.15 -10.00
CA VAL A 204 2.72 -18.92 -9.31
C VAL A 204 2.32 -18.90 -7.83
N CYS A 205 1.03 -19.05 -7.55
CA CYS A 205 0.46 -18.97 -6.21
C CYS A 205 0.76 -20.23 -5.40
N ARG A 206 0.73 -21.42 -6.05
CA ARG A 206 0.77 -22.75 -5.43
C ARG A 206 -0.27 -22.90 -4.30
N PRO A 207 -1.58 -22.86 -4.62
CA PRO A 207 -2.64 -22.91 -3.62
C PRO A 207 -2.51 -24.11 -2.67
N SER A 208 -2.12 -25.28 -3.18
CA SER A 208 -1.88 -26.49 -2.36
C SER A 208 -0.91 -26.26 -1.22
N ASN A 209 0.19 -25.56 -1.48
CA ASN A 209 1.20 -25.25 -0.48
C ASN A 209 0.68 -24.25 0.55
N VAL A 210 -0.12 -23.27 0.12
CA VAL A 210 -0.76 -22.29 1.01
C VAL A 210 -1.76 -22.99 1.95
N TYR A 211 -2.52 -23.97 1.45
CA TYR A 211 -3.45 -24.75 2.29
C TYR A 211 -2.74 -25.64 3.29
N ALA A 212 -1.58 -26.21 2.92
CA ALA A 212 -0.79 -27.02 3.83
C ALA A 212 -0.32 -26.22 5.08
N LEU A 213 -0.33 -24.88 5.00
CA LEU A 213 -0.02 -23.97 6.10
C LEU A 213 -1.27 -23.51 6.87
N LYS A 214 -2.39 -24.22 6.75
CA LYS A 214 -3.54 -24.01 7.62
C LYS A 214 -3.16 -24.37 9.05
N HIS A 215 -3.37 -23.45 9.98
CA HIS A 215 -3.17 -23.75 11.39
C HIS A 215 -4.17 -24.85 11.81
N PRO A 216 -3.71 -25.96 12.40
CA PRO A 216 -4.62 -26.94 12.96
C PRO A 216 -5.36 -26.26 14.11
N SER A 217 -6.68 -26.43 14.19
CA SER A 217 -7.42 -26.04 15.40
C SER A 217 -6.88 -26.91 16.54
N GLN A 218 -5.97 -26.38 17.35
CA GLN A 218 -5.42 -27.09 18.50
C GLN A 218 -6.49 -27.12 19.60
N GLY A 219 -7.45 -28.03 19.44
CA GLY A 219 -8.65 -28.14 20.29
C GLY A 219 -9.93 -27.60 19.62
N ASN A 220 -11.02 -27.58 20.38
CA ASN A 220 -12.35 -27.13 19.92
C ASN A 220 -12.44 -25.60 19.66
N ASN A 221 -11.33 -24.85 19.68
CA ASN A 221 -11.38 -23.40 19.50
C ASN A 221 -11.20 -23.00 18.02
N ALA A 222 -12.31 -22.65 17.37
CA ALA A 222 -12.30 -22.19 15.99
C ALA A 222 -11.55 -20.86 15.80
N GLU A 223 -11.43 -20.03 16.85
CA GLU A 223 -10.77 -18.72 16.77
C GLU A 223 -9.25 -18.82 16.59
N ASP A 224 -8.66 -19.98 16.87
CA ASP A 224 -7.25 -20.23 16.61
C ASP A 224 -6.93 -20.12 15.11
N SER A 225 -7.75 -20.79 14.28
CA SER A 225 -7.60 -20.71 12.82
C SER A 225 -7.94 -19.32 12.28
N THR A 226 -8.90 -18.62 12.90
CA THR A 226 -9.27 -17.23 12.57
C THR A 226 -8.09 -16.30 12.79
N LEU A 227 -7.51 -16.32 13.99
CA LEU A 227 -6.39 -15.46 14.39
C LEU A 227 -5.15 -15.73 13.53
N ALA A 228 -4.79 -17.00 13.35
CA ALA A 228 -3.66 -17.40 12.53
C ALA A 228 -3.83 -16.96 11.07
N THR A 229 -5.01 -17.19 10.47
CA THR A 229 -5.26 -16.83 9.05
C THR A 229 -5.24 -15.32 8.84
N ALA A 230 -5.84 -14.53 9.74
CA ALA A 230 -5.78 -13.07 9.66
C ALA A 230 -4.33 -12.55 9.70
N HIS A 231 -3.49 -13.11 10.59
CA HIS A 231 -2.08 -12.70 10.66
C HIS A 231 -1.24 -13.24 9.49
N GLN A 232 -1.58 -14.39 8.90
CA GLN A 232 -0.92 -14.86 7.67
C GLN A 232 -1.20 -13.92 6.49
N ILE A 233 -2.44 -13.44 6.35
CA ILE A 233 -2.80 -12.42 5.34
C ILE A 233 -2.03 -11.13 5.61
N LEU A 234 -1.99 -10.67 6.87
CA LEU A 234 -1.22 -9.50 7.29
C LEU A 234 0.26 -9.64 6.88
N GLU A 235 0.91 -10.74 7.22
CA GLU A 235 2.34 -10.99 6.92
C GLU A 235 2.62 -11.05 5.42
N ALA A 236 1.73 -11.65 4.63
CA ALA A 236 1.85 -11.69 3.19
C ALA A 236 1.83 -10.28 2.59
N TRP A 237 0.90 -9.42 3.03
CA TRP A 237 0.84 -8.02 2.56
C TRP A 237 1.95 -7.14 3.13
N LEU A 238 2.49 -7.45 4.32
CA LEU A 238 3.71 -6.81 4.82
C LEU A 238 4.92 -7.15 3.97
N ARG A 239 5.04 -8.39 3.46
CA ARG A 239 6.08 -8.76 2.50
C ARG A 239 5.99 -7.95 1.20
N VAL A 240 4.76 -7.75 0.70
CA VAL A 240 4.48 -6.90 -0.47
C VAL A 240 4.91 -5.45 -0.19
N ALA A 241 4.50 -4.89 0.95
CA ALA A 241 4.83 -3.52 1.33
C ALA A 241 6.34 -3.30 1.47
N ASP A 242 7.06 -4.22 2.10
CA ASP A 242 8.52 -4.19 2.25
C ASP A 242 9.23 -4.10 0.88
N ALA A 243 8.83 -4.97 -0.05
CA ALA A 243 9.38 -4.96 -1.41
C ALA A 243 9.05 -3.67 -2.18
N LEU A 244 7.85 -3.10 -1.98
CA LEU A 244 7.48 -1.82 -2.60
C LEU A 244 8.23 -0.63 -1.99
N VAL A 245 8.45 -0.61 -0.68
CA VAL A 245 9.25 0.42 -0.01
C VAL A 245 10.68 0.42 -0.55
N ALA A 246 11.30 -0.75 -0.69
CA ALA A 246 12.61 -0.87 -1.34
C ALA A 246 12.58 -0.35 -2.79
N ARG A 247 11.54 -0.71 -3.56
CA ARG A 247 11.38 -0.26 -4.95
C ARG A 247 11.18 1.25 -5.09
N ILE A 248 10.54 1.91 -4.13
CA ILE A 248 10.42 3.38 -4.08
C ILE A 248 11.80 4.02 -3.98
N HIS A 249 12.67 3.51 -3.11
CA HIS A 249 14.05 4.00 -3.00
C HIS A 249 14.82 3.88 -4.32
N GLU A 250 14.68 2.74 -5.01
CA GLU A 250 15.32 2.50 -6.31
C GLU A 250 14.80 3.46 -7.40
N LYS A 251 13.48 3.61 -7.52
CA LYS A 251 12.85 4.46 -8.56
C LYS A 251 13.17 5.93 -8.38
N VAL A 252 13.23 6.43 -7.14
CA VAL A 252 13.60 7.82 -6.87
C VAL A 252 15.04 8.13 -7.31
N ALA A 253 15.93 7.13 -7.33
CA ALA A 253 17.30 7.32 -7.81
C ALA A 253 17.39 7.44 -9.35
N ALA A 254 16.36 7.01 -10.09
CA ALA A 254 16.34 7.09 -11.54
C ALA A 254 15.89 8.48 -12.04
N PRO A 255 16.51 9.01 -13.12
CA PRO A 255 16.01 10.23 -13.76
C PRO A 255 14.54 10.07 -14.18
N MET A 256 13.70 11.05 -13.82
CA MET A 256 12.24 11.05 -14.07
C MET A 256 11.44 9.95 -13.33
N GLY A 257 12.04 9.22 -12.38
CA GLY A 257 11.37 8.13 -11.65
C GLY A 257 10.36 8.55 -10.58
N ALA A 258 10.14 9.86 -10.37
CA ALA A 258 9.24 10.38 -9.34
C ALA A 258 7.77 9.92 -9.52
N ASN A 259 7.28 9.85 -10.76
CA ASN A 259 5.92 9.37 -11.05
C ASN A 259 5.75 7.88 -10.68
N ASP A 260 6.71 7.05 -11.06
CA ASP A 260 6.67 5.62 -10.79
C ASP A 260 6.84 5.32 -9.29
N ALA A 261 7.66 6.12 -8.60
CA ALA A 261 7.80 6.07 -7.15
C ALA A 261 6.50 6.50 -6.44
N ALA A 262 5.83 7.54 -6.95
CA ALA A 262 4.54 7.99 -6.43
C ALA A 262 3.47 6.91 -6.57
N ARG A 263 3.41 6.20 -7.71
CA ARG A 263 2.50 5.07 -7.91
C ARG A 263 2.75 3.95 -6.90
N ASP A 264 4.00 3.58 -6.66
CA ASP A 264 4.34 2.58 -5.63
C ASP A 264 3.99 3.08 -4.23
N SER A 265 4.20 4.37 -3.94
CA SER A 265 3.86 4.98 -2.66
C SER A 265 2.36 4.98 -2.39
N TRP A 266 1.53 5.28 -3.39
CA TRP A 266 0.07 5.12 -3.31
C TRP A 266 -0.35 3.66 -3.11
N THR A 267 0.40 2.72 -3.67
CA THR A 267 0.16 1.29 -3.47
C THR A 267 0.48 0.89 -2.01
N VAL A 268 1.62 1.32 -1.46
CA VAL A 268 1.99 1.09 -0.05
C VAL A 268 0.95 1.69 0.90
N GLU A 269 0.48 2.89 0.63
CA GLU A 269 -0.57 3.55 1.41
C GLU A 269 -1.86 2.72 1.44
N ARG A 270 -2.29 2.22 0.29
CA ARG A 270 -3.48 1.36 0.19
C ARG A 270 -3.28 0.00 0.86
N ILE A 271 -2.06 -0.55 0.83
CA ILE A 271 -1.72 -1.75 1.59
C ILE A 271 -1.90 -1.49 3.10
N TRP A 272 -1.47 -0.35 3.64
CA TRP A 272 -1.71 -0.03 5.05
C TRP A 272 -3.19 0.00 5.43
N ARG A 273 -4.06 0.50 4.55
CA ARG A 273 -5.52 0.41 4.76
C ARG A 273 -6.01 -1.04 4.73
N LEU A 274 -5.53 -1.84 3.78
CA LEU A 274 -5.87 -3.27 3.70
C LEU A 274 -5.41 -4.04 4.95
N LEU A 275 -4.22 -3.75 5.48
CA LEU A 275 -3.71 -4.34 6.72
C LEU A 275 -4.65 -4.01 7.90
N MET A 276 -5.13 -2.76 7.97
CA MET A 276 -6.12 -2.33 8.97
C MET A 276 -7.44 -3.10 8.82
N ASP A 277 -7.96 -3.23 7.60
CA ASP A 277 -9.19 -3.99 7.33
C ASP A 277 -9.01 -5.48 7.67
N THR A 278 -7.83 -6.04 7.42
CA THR A 278 -7.48 -7.43 7.75
C THR A 278 -7.54 -7.70 9.25
N VAL A 279 -6.90 -6.85 10.07
CA VAL A 279 -6.94 -7.04 11.53
C VAL A 279 -8.30 -6.71 12.11
N ASN A 280 -9.05 -5.78 11.51
CA ASN A 280 -10.41 -5.42 11.93
C ASN A 280 -11.44 -6.54 11.68
N LEU A 281 -11.08 -7.60 10.94
CA LEU A 281 -11.87 -8.85 10.95
C LEU A 281 -11.98 -9.44 12.36
N LEU A 282 -10.97 -9.26 13.21
CA LEU A 282 -10.95 -9.78 14.57
C LEU A 282 -11.97 -9.08 15.49
N LEU A 283 -12.63 -7.99 15.05
CA LEU A 283 -13.80 -7.43 15.75
C LEU A 283 -15.01 -8.37 15.77
N LEU A 284 -15.05 -9.34 14.84
CA LEU A 284 -16.17 -10.28 14.70
C LEU A 284 -15.93 -11.60 15.43
N VAL A 285 -14.76 -11.74 16.07
CA VAL A 285 -14.42 -12.88 16.91
C VAL A 285 -15.26 -12.81 18.19
N ASP A 286 -15.74 -13.96 18.65
CA ASP A 286 -16.43 -14.03 19.94
C ASP A 286 -15.46 -13.75 21.10
N PRO A 287 -15.77 -12.80 22.02
CA PRO A 287 -14.86 -12.46 23.11
C PRO A 287 -14.55 -13.61 24.07
N ASP A 288 -15.52 -14.49 24.40
CA ASP A 288 -15.29 -15.61 25.32
C ASP A 288 -14.37 -16.65 24.67
N ASP A 289 -14.64 -17.02 23.41
CA ASP A 289 -13.79 -17.94 22.66
C ASP A 289 -12.37 -17.39 22.49
N PHE A 290 -12.22 -16.08 22.25
CA PHE A 290 -10.92 -15.44 22.14
C PHE A 290 -10.15 -15.43 23.46
N LEU A 291 -10.81 -15.12 24.58
CA LEU A 291 -10.15 -15.11 25.89
C LEU A 291 -9.72 -16.52 26.32
N ARG A 292 -10.48 -17.55 25.95
CA ARG A 292 -10.07 -18.96 26.11
C ARG A 292 -8.86 -19.28 25.23
N LEU A 293 -8.85 -18.85 23.98
CA LEU A 293 -7.70 -19.01 23.08
C LEU A 293 -6.45 -18.36 23.67
N LYS A 294 -6.59 -17.14 24.22
CA LYS A 294 -5.48 -16.41 24.84
C LYS A 294 -4.84 -17.22 25.97
N GLN A 295 -5.65 -17.84 26.83
CA GLN A 295 -5.15 -18.70 27.91
C GLN A 295 -4.44 -19.94 27.35
N GLN A 296 -4.99 -20.58 26.31
CA GLN A 296 -4.38 -21.74 25.65
C GLN A 296 -3.00 -21.41 25.04
N LEU A 297 -2.90 -20.30 24.30
CA LEU A 297 -1.64 -19.86 23.71
C LEU A 297 -0.61 -19.44 24.76
N GLY A 298 -1.06 -18.93 25.91
CA GLY A 298 -0.21 -18.66 27.06
C GLY A 298 0.38 -19.92 27.69
N ALA A 299 -0.46 -20.95 27.90
CA ALA A 299 -0.03 -22.22 28.49
C ALA A 299 0.92 -23.01 27.57
N ASN A 300 0.72 -22.94 26.25
CA ASN A 300 1.48 -23.72 25.27
C ASN A 300 2.85 -23.11 24.91
N GLY A 301 3.32 -22.08 25.63
CA GLY A 301 4.59 -21.41 25.32
C GLY A 301 4.62 -20.72 23.94
N SER A 302 3.46 -20.61 23.27
CA SER A 302 3.29 -19.93 21.98
C SER A 302 3.22 -18.41 22.14
N GLY A 303 3.35 -17.93 23.38
CA GLY A 303 3.25 -16.53 23.78
C GLY A 303 1.79 -16.08 23.74
N ALA A 304 1.17 -15.90 24.91
CA ALA A 304 -0.21 -15.42 25.00
C ALA A 304 -0.39 -14.16 24.11
N PRO A 305 -1.47 -14.04 23.33
CA PRO A 305 -1.86 -12.79 22.69
C PRO A 305 -2.29 -11.82 23.80
N ALA A 306 -1.30 -11.20 24.42
CA ALA A 306 -1.45 -10.18 25.44
C ALA A 306 -1.07 -8.83 24.84
N GLY A 307 -1.91 -7.82 25.07
CA GLY A 307 -1.73 -6.48 24.51
C GLY A 307 -1.65 -6.50 22.98
N ALA A 308 -0.65 -5.80 22.44
CA ALA A 308 -0.50 -5.53 21.01
C ALA A 308 0.15 -6.68 20.24
N TYR A 309 -0.49 -7.85 20.16
CA TYR A 309 0.06 -9.07 19.55
C TYR A 309 0.70 -8.87 18.15
N CYS A 310 0.14 -8.01 17.30
CA CYS A 310 0.69 -7.74 15.95
C CYS A 310 2.07 -7.10 16.00
N LEU A 311 2.42 -6.38 17.09
CA LEU A 311 3.74 -5.79 17.26
C LEU A 311 4.83 -6.85 17.37
N ARG A 312 4.51 -8.13 17.62
CA ARG A 312 5.47 -9.24 17.56
C ARG A 312 5.96 -9.53 16.13
N SER A 313 5.22 -9.12 15.11
CA SER A 313 5.66 -9.15 13.72
C SER A 313 6.90 -8.28 13.51
N ARG A 314 8.02 -8.89 13.15
CA ARG A 314 9.22 -8.16 12.72
C ARG A 314 8.97 -7.42 11.41
N ALA A 315 8.20 -8.02 10.50
CA ALA A 315 7.88 -7.41 9.22
C ALA A 315 7.08 -6.10 9.41
N LEU A 316 6.09 -6.09 10.30
CA LEU A 316 5.31 -4.89 10.62
C LEU A 316 6.21 -3.75 11.10
N ARG A 317 7.11 -4.04 12.06
CA ARG A 317 8.05 -3.04 12.60
C ARG A 317 9.02 -2.54 11.52
N ASN A 318 9.55 -3.44 10.71
CA ASN A 318 10.47 -3.10 9.63
C ASN A 318 9.80 -2.23 8.55
N VAL A 319 8.60 -2.59 8.10
CA VAL A 319 7.85 -1.80 7.10
C VAL A 319 7.45 -0.45 7.66
N THR A 320 7.04 -0.38 8.94
CA THR A 320 6.76 0.90 9.64
C THR A 320 7.99 1.80 9.62
N LYS A 321 9.15 1.26 10.01
CA LYS A 321 10.43 1.96 9.97
C LYS A 321 10.80 2.39 8.56
N GLY A 322 10.67 1.50 7.57
CA GLY A 322 10.92 1.79 6.17
C GLY A 322 10.05 2.95 5.64
N CYS A 323 8.75 2.97 5.99
CA CYS A 323 7.85 4.07 5.65
C CYS A 323 8.27 5.40 6.28
N ARG A 324 8.73 5.39 7.54
CA ARG A 324 9.30 6.57 8.22
C ARG A 324 10.62 7.02 7.57
N ASP A 325 11.46 6.09 7.16
CA ASP A 325 12.76 6.36 6.55
C ASP A 325 12.66 6.86 5.10
N LEU A 326 11.49 6.77 4.46
CA LEU A 326 11.22 7.46 3.19
C LEU A 326 11.44 8.99 3.28
N ARG A 327 11.46 9.57 4.48
CA ARG A 327 11.81 10.99 4.69
C ARG A 327 13.18 11.36 4.12
N HIS A 328 14.11 10.40 4.08
CA HIS A 328 15.45 10.58 3.51
C HIS A 328 15.43 10.78 1.99
N LEU A 329 14.30 10.54 1.32
CA LEU A 329 14.10 10.83 -0.09
C LEU A 329 13.68 12.29 -0.33
N VAL A 330 13.09 12.98 0.65
CA VAL A 330 12.56 14.34 0.45
C VAL A 330 13.62 15.33 -0.03
N PRO A 331 14.80 15.47 0.61
CA PRO A 331 15.83 16.38 0.11
C PRO A 331 16.33 16.01 -1.30
N LYS A 332 16.45 14.71 -1.59
CA LYS A 332 16.92 14.19 -2.88
C LYS A 332 15.97 14.54 -4.03
N VAL A 333 14.67 14.29 -3.83
CA VAL A 333 13.64 14.54 -4.85
C VAL A 333 13.46 16.04 -5.09
N VAL A 334 13.62 16.85 -4.04
CA VAL A 334 13.54 18.31 -4.09
C VAL A 334 14.82 18.93 -4.68
N GLY A 335 15.93 18.19 -4.72
CA GLY A 335 17.21 18.64 -5.29
C GLY A 335 18.01 19.55 -4.37
N VAL A 336 17.86 19.40 -3.05
CA VAL A 336 18.53 20.24 -2.05
C VAL A 336 19.29 19.39 -1.04
N ASP A 337 20.53 19.80 -0.76
CA ASP A 337 21.32 19.22 0.33
C ASP A 337 20.89 19.83 1.68
N ALA A 338 20.04 19.10 2.41
CA ALA A 338 19.45 19.53 3.68
C ALA A 338 19.13 18.33 4.58
N ASP A 339 18.97 18.58 5.88
CA ASP A 339 18.60 17.56 6.86
C ASP A 339 17.20 16.97 6.55
N PRO A 340 17.06 15.65 6.39
CA PRO A 340 15.78 14.96 6.23
C PRO A 340 14.80 15.15 7.41
N LYS A 341 15.29 15.52 8.59
CA LYS A 341 14.46 15.88 9.76
C LYS A 341 13.81 17.26 9.62
N GLY A 342 14.12 17.98 8.56
CA GLY A 342 13.56 19.26 8.21
C GLY A 342 14.55 20.41 8.36
N GLY A 343 14.12 21.58 7.91
CA GLY A 343 14.94 22.80 7.92
C GLY A 343 14.22 23.92 7.16
N PRO A 344 14.48 25.20 7.47
CA PRO A 344 13.90 26.30 6.69
C PRO A 344 14.21 26.18 5.19
N ARG A 345 15.46 25.80 4.86
CA ARG A 345 15.91 25.60 3.48
C ARG A 345 15.14 24.49 2.75
N LEU A 346 14.91 23.35 3.39
CA LEU A 346 14.16 22.24 2.78
C LEU A 346 12.68 22.60 2.62
N GLN A 347 12.12 23.29 3.60
CA GLN A 347 10.74 23.75 3.60
C GLN A 347 10.48 24.79 2.49
N GLU A 348 11.37 25.77 2.32
CA GLU A 348 11.32 26.75 1.22
C GLU A 348 11.36 26.06 -0.15
N ALA A 349 12.23 25.07 -0.31
CA ALA A 349 12.35 24.33 -1.57
C ALA A 349 11.10 23.49 -1.88
N VAL A 350 10.52 22.83 -0.88
CA VAL A 350 9.23 22.13 -1.04
C VAL A 350 8.10 23.12 -1.37
N MET A 351 8.08 24.28 -0.72
CA MET A 351 7.09 25.33 -0.98
C MET A 351 7.19 25.85 -2.41
N SER A 352 8.41 26.04 -2.94
CA SER A 352 8.64 26.43 -4.32
C SER A 352 8.11 25.39 -5.31
N ILE A 353 8.30 24.09 -5.03
CA ILE A 353 7.75 23.00 -5.84
C ILE A 353 6.22 23.01 -5.82
N PHE A 354 5.59 23.16 -4.66
CA PHE A 354 4.14 23.23 -4.58
C PHE A 354 3.57 24.46 -5.29
N HIS A 355 4.21 25.61 -5.16
CA HIS A 355 3.82 26.84 -5.85
C HIS A 355 3.89 26.71 -7.37
N SER A 356 4.96 26.09 -7.88
CA SER A 356 5.16 25.87 -9.32
C SER A 356 4.40 24.66 -9.88
N HIS A 357 3.59 23.98 -9.06
CA HIS A 357 2.95 22.70 -9.40
C HIS A 357 3.95 21.62 -9.86
N GLY A 358 5.19 21.71 -9.38
CA GLY A 358 6.30 20.88 -9.82
C GLY A 358 6.70 21.12 -11.26
N ILE A 359 6.21 22.14 -11.96
CA ILE A 359 6.62 22.43 -13.34
C ILE A 359 7.86 23.32 -13.27
N PRO A 360 9.08 22.81 -13.58
CA PRO A 360 10.22 23.70 -13.78
C PRO A 360 9.94 24.57 -15.01
N ARG A 361 10.57 25.74 -15.11
CA ARG A 361 10.69 26.48 -16.38
C ARG A 361 11.44 25.57 -17.39
N GLY A 362 10.72 24.69 -18.09
CA GLY A 362 11.29 23.63 -18.94
C GLY A 362 10.51 22.30 -19.00
N GLY A 363 9.51 22.06 -18.13
CA GLY A 363 8.66 20.87 -18.14
C GLY A 363 9.30 19.61 -17.54
N GLY A 364 8.61 18.90 -16.64
CA GLY A 364 9.04 17.57 -16.17
C GLY A 364 8.92 17.21 -14.68
N GLY A 365 8.37 18.05 -13.79
CA GLY A 365 8.41 17.77 -12.33
C GLY A 365 7.06 17.62 -11.60
N ALA A 366 5.92 17.51 -12.31
CA ALA A 366 4.62 17.25 -11.68
C ALA A 366 4.63 15.98 -10.79
N GLY A 367 5.46 14.99 -11.18
CA GLY A 367 5.65 13.76 -10.40
C GLY A 367 6.23 13.96 -9.01
N THR A 368 7.00 15.02 -8.79
CA THR A 368 7.55 15.33 -7.46
C THR A 368 6.45 15.72 -6.48
N VAL A 369 5.46 16.52 -6.92
CA VAL A 369 4.31 16.89 -6.07
C VAL A 369 3.53 15.63 -5.69
N HIS A 370 3.24 14.76 -6.66
CA HIS A 370 2.53 13.50 -6.42
C HIS A 370 3.28 12.59 -5.46
N LEU A 371 4.61 12.49 -5.60
CA LEU A 371 5.44 11.70 -4.70
C LEU A 371 5.36 12.26 -3.27
N LEU A 372 5.60 13.56 -3.06
CA LEU A 372 5.55 14.18 -1.73
C LEU A 372 4.17 14.00 -1.05
N GLN A 373 3.08 14.14 -1.82
CA GLN A 373 1.73 13.90 -1.33
C GLN A 373 1.50 12.44 -0.95
N SER A 374 1.96 11.50 -1.78
CA SER A 374 1.82 10.07 -1.51
C SER A 374 2.62 9.62 -0.28
N LEU A 375 3.79 10.23 -0.02
CA LEU A 375 4.58 9.99 1.19
C LEU A 375 3.81 10.39 2.45
N GLN A 376 3.19 11.59 2.46
CA GLN A 376 2.34 12.01 3.58
C GLN A 376 1.09 11.12 3.73
N ALA A 377 0.56 10.60 2.63
CA ALA A 377 -0.56 9.67 2.67
C ALA A 377 -0.16 8.34 3.33
N ILE A 378 1.05 7.82 3.05
CA ILE A 378 1.61 6.65 3.76
C ILE A 378 1.68 6.91 5.26
N GLU A 379 2.25 8.04 5.69
CA GLU A 379 2.32 8.40 7.12
C GLU A 379 0.92 8.38 7.77
N ALA A 380 -0.06 9.02 7.12
CA ALA A 380 -1.42 9.05 7.64
C ALA A 380 -2.04 7.65 7.74
N ALA A 381 -1.79 6.77 6.77
CA ALA A 381 -2.29 5.39 6.79
C ALA A 381 -1.61 4.55 7.89
N VAL A 382 -0.29 4.68 8.08
CA VAL A 382 0.47 4.03 9.16
C VAL A 382 -0.09 4.44 10.53
N LYS A 383 -0.24 5.74 10.78
CA LYS A 383 -0.76 6.25 12.06
C LYS A 383 -2.19 5.78 12.33
N ARG A 384 -3.05 5.75 11.30
CA ARG A 384 -4.41 5.22 11.40
C ARG A 384 -4.43 3.73 11.73
N PHE A 385 -3.56 2.93 11.11
CA PHE A 385 -3.45 1.50 11.39
C PHE A 385 -3.18 1.26 12.88
N PHE A 386 -2.15 1.89 13.45
CA PHE A 386 -1.78 1.66 14.85
C PHE A 386 -2.82 2.19 15.84
N PHE A 387 -3.43 3.33 15.54
CA PHE A 387 -4.56 3.83 16.34
C PHE A 387 -5.74 2.86 16.31
N SER A 388 -6.16 2.42 15.12
CA SER A 388 -7.26 1.44 14.95
C SER A 388 -6.94 0.12 15.64
N TYR A 389 -5.69 -0.34 15.56
CA TYR A 389 -5.26 -1.58 16.19
C TYR A 389 -5.32 -1.50 17.72
N GLN A 390 -4.94 -0.37 18.31
CA GLN A 390 -5.13 -0.15 19.76
C GLN A 390 -6.61 -0.27 20.14
N GLN A 391 -7.51 0.33 19.36
CA GLN A 391 -8.95 0.23 19.62
C GLN A 391 -9.48 -1.20 19.45
N LEU A 392 -9.01 -1.93 18.43
CA LEU A 392 -9.32 -3.35 18.25
C LEU A 392 -8.97 -4.16 19.51
N VAL A 393 -7.75 -4.01 20.03
CA VAL A 393 -7.32 -4.74 21.23
C VAL A 393 -8.20 -4.40 22.44
N ILE A 394 -8.57 -3.12 22.60
CA ILE A 394 -9.47 -2.68 23.67
C ILE A 394 -10.85 -3.33 23.55
N VAL A 395 -11.41 -3.42 22.34
CA VAL A 395 -12.73 -4.02 22.09
C VAL A 395 -12.71 -5.52 22.33
N VAL A 396 -11.66 -6.22 21.90
CA VAL A 396 -11.57 -7.69 21.96
C VAL A 396 -11.12 -8.19 23.33
N MET A 397 -10.19 -7.49 24.00
CA MET A 397 -9.55 -7.96 25.24
C MET A 397 -9.85 -7.08 26.46
N GLY A 398 -10.44 -5.90 26.27
CA GLY A 398 -10.65 -4.92 27.33
C GLY A 398 -9.48 -3.94 27.51
N SER A 399 -9.79 -2.80 28.11
CA SER A 399 -8.83 -1.69 28.30
C SER A 399 -7.73 -1.97 29.32
N VAL A 400 -7.99 -2.83 30.31
CA VAL A 400 -7.02 -3.24 31.33
C VAL A 400 -5.91 -4.08 30.70
N GLU A 401 -6.27 -5.02 29.84
CA GLU A 401 -5.33 -5.89 29.13
C GLU A 401 -4.41 -5.10 28.19
N MET A 402 -4.95 -4.09 27.52
CA MET A 402 -4.17 -3.20 26.67
C MET A 402 -3.05 -2.48 27.46
N LYS A 403 -3.35 -2.04 28.68
CA LYS A 403 -2.39 -1.32 29.56
C LYS A 403 -1.42 -2.25 30.29
N GLY A 404 -1.82 -3.50 30.53
CA GLY A 404 -1.08 -4.44 31.37
C GLY A 404 0.05 -5.22 30.68
N ALA A 405 0.11 -5.21 29.33
CA ALA A 405 1.12 -5.96 28.59
C ALA A 405 2.48 -5.23 28.58
N SER A 406 3.47 -5.78 29.28
CA SER A 406 4.83 -5.21 29.40
C SER A 406 5.71 -5.55 28.21
N TYR A 407 6.30 -4.54 27.57
CA TYR A 407 7.33 -4.64 26.54
C TYR A 407 8.67 -4.13 27.06
N ARG A 408 9.77 -4.37 26.34
CA ARG A 408 11.06 -3.77 26.70
C ARG A 408 10.99 -2.26 26.47
N GLY A 409 11.12 -1.48 27.55
CA GLY A 409 11.10 -0.01 27.50
C GLY A 409 9.74 0.65 27.76
N GLY A 410 8.68 -0.12 28.04
CA GLY A 410 7.36 0.45 28.33
C GLY A 410 6.24 -0.59 28.25
N THR A 411 4.99 -0.15 28.15
CA THR A 411 3.86 -1.06 27.87
C THR A 411 3.57 -1.16 26.38
N ALA A 412 2.81 -2.17 25.98
CA ALA A 412 2.29 -2.27 24.61
C ALA A 412 1.39 -1.07 24.25
N ALA A 413 0.70 -0.47 25.23
CA ALA A 413 -0.08 0.74 25.04
C ALA A 413 0.80 1.95 24.77
N ASP A 414 1.93 2.07 25.47
CA ASP A 414 2.90 3.14 25.24
C ASP A 414 3.53 2.99 23.85
N ALA A 415 3.92 1.76 23.46
CA ALA A 415 4.47 1.49 22.14
C ALA A 415 3.52 1.88 21.00
N LEU A 416 2.24 1.49 21.10
CA LEU A 416 1.24 1.87 20.09
C LEU A 416 0.98 3.39 20.11
N SER A 417 0.88 3.98 21.28
CA SER A 417 0.60 5.41 21.45
C SER A 417 1.68 6.27 20.82
N GLN A 418 2.94 5.93 21.09
CA GLN A 418 4.10 6.60 20.54
C GLN A 418 4.09 6.65 19.02
N ILE A 419 3.66 5.59 18.33
CA ILE A 419 3.70 5.55 16.86
C ILE A 419 2.72 6.57 16.22
N TYR A 420 1.54 6.78 16.80
CA TYR A 420 0.58 7.76 16.26
C TYR A 420 0.69 9.15 16.87
N THR A 421 1.35 9.30 18.03
CA THR A 421 1.71 10.60 18.59
C THR A 421 3.06 11.12 18.10
N ASP A 422 3.85 10.28 17.42
CA ASP A 422 5.14 10.63 16.84
C ASP A 422 5.01 11.92 15.98
N PRO A 423 6.02 12.81 16.05
CA PRO A 423 6.10 13.96 15.16
C PRO A 423 5.94 13.57 13.69
N PRO A 424 5.55 14.52 12.81
CA PRO A 424 5.39 14.25 11.39
C PRO A 424 6.63 13.56 10.81
N TYR A 425 6.43 12.49 10.02
CA TYR A 425 7.55 11.81 9.36
C TYR A 425 8.20 12.72 8.31
N PHE A 426 7.39 13.60 7.71
CA PHE A 426 7.79 14.53 6.65
C PHE A 426 7.57 16.01 7.09
N PRO A 427 8.30 16.50 8.10
CA PRO A 427 8.00 17.79 8.75
C PRO A 427 8.18 18.98 7.81
N SER A 428 9.14 18.96 6.89
CA SER A 428 9.28 20.03 5.89
C SER A 428 8.17 20.07 4.85
N VAL A 429 7.56 18.92 4.53
CA VAL A 429 6.44 18.84 3.59
C VAL A 429 5.16 19.34 4.26
N ASP A 430 4.99 19.02 5.54
CA ASP A 430 3.90 19.54 6.36
C ASP A 430 4.04 21.05 6.57
N GLY A 431 5.19 21.50 7.07
CA GLY A 431 5.49 22.90 7.32
C GLY A 431 5.39 23.78 6.08
N ALA A 432 5.77 23.30 4.90
CA ALA A 432 5.66 24.05 3.65
C ALA A 432 4.22 24.51 3.37
N LYS A 433 3.22 23.69 3.72
CA LYS A 433 1.81 24.02 3.48
C LYS A 433 1.31 25.19 4.32
N THR A 434 1.86 25.36 5.51
CA THR A 434 1.50 26.45 6.43
C THR A 434 1.79 27.82 5.84
N PHE A 435 2.80 27.93 4.97
CA PHE A 435 3.28 29.21 4.42
C PHE A 435 2.99 29.39 2.93
N LEU A 436 2.32 28.43 2.27
CA LEU A 436 1.99 28.53 0.84
C LEU A 436 1.14 29.76 0.50
N GLY A 437 0.19 30.10 1.39
CA GLY A 437 -0.65 31.29 1.22
C GLY A 437 0.15 32.59 1.24
N ASP A 438 1.05 32.74 2.20
CA ASP A 438 1.93 33.91 2.31
C ASP A 438 2.88 34.00 1.11
N TYR A 439 3.40 32.86 0.66
CA TYR A 439 4.26 32.77 -0.53
C TYR A 439 3.54 33.21 -1.80
N TRP A 440 2.24 32.88 -1.96
CA TRP A 440 1.43 33.38 -3.08
C TRP A 440 1.32 34.89 -3.08
N HIS A 441 1.05 35.51 -1.92
CA HIS A 441 0.94 36.97 -1.82
C HIS A 441 2.27 37.67 -2.15
N TYR A 442 3.38 37.13 -1.68
CA TYR A 442 4.71 37.67 -1.96
C TYR A 442 5.11 37.60 -3.43
N THR A 443 4.91 36.44 -4.06
CA THR A 443 5.27 36.25 -5.47
C THR A 443 4.40 37.10 -6.40
N HIS A 444 3.10 37.25 -6.11
CA HIS A 444 2.21 38.14 -6.86
C HIS A 444 2.57 39.62 -6.70
N GLN A 445 2.97 40.06 -5.49
CA GLN A 445 3.42 41.44 -5.28
C GLN A 445 4.74 41.74 -6.00
N ASN A 446 5.67 40.78 -6.04
CA ASN A 446 6.93 40.92 -6.77
C ASN A 446 6.77 40.82 -8.30
N SER A 447 5.81 40.04 -8.81
CA SER A 447 5.52 40.03 -10.25
C SER A 447 4.85 41.34 -10.69
N LEU A 448 3.94 41.89 -9.89
CA LEU A 448 3.32 43.19 -10.16
C LEU A 448 4.30 44.36 -10.04
N SER A 449 5.29 44.30 -9.13
CA SER A 449 6.31 45.36 -9.03
C SER A 449 7.33 45.35 -10.18
N LEU A 450 7.58 44.18 -10.78
CA LEU A 450 8.39 44.04 -12.00
C LEU A 450 7.64 44.56 -13.25
N ASP A 451 6.32 44.36 -13.34
CA ASP A 451 5.50 44.92 -14.42
C ASP A 451 5.31 46.45 -14.29
N VAL A 452 5.27 46.99 -13.07
CA VAL A 452 5.18 48.45 -12.83
C VAL A 452 6.51 49.16 -13.09
N CYS A 453 7.65 48.47 -13.06
CA CYS A 453 8.94 49.03 -13.47
C CYS A 453 9.22 48.93 -14.99
N GLY A 454 8.31 48.32 -15.76
CA GLY A 454 8.46 48.10 -17.21
C GLY A 454 7.79 49.15 -18.11
N VAL A 455 7.09 50.14 -17.58
CA VAL A 455 6.37 51.15 -18.39
C VAL A 455 6.59 52.56 -17.84
N HIS A 456 7.68 53.21 -18.27
CA HIS A 456 7.68 54.65 -18.58
C HIS A 456 8.83 54.97 -19.55
N SER A 457 8.45 55.12 -20.82
CA SER A 457 9.26 55.74 -21.87
C SER A 457 9.18 57.27 -21.77
N GLU A 458 10.32 57.91 -22.02
CA GLU A 458 10.55 59.19 -22.71
C GLU A 458 10.00 60.54 -22.17
N GLY A 459 10.92 61.52 -22.13
CA GLY A 459 10.67 62.80 -22.81
C GLY A 459 11.20 64.07 -22.13
N SER A 460 12.14 64.76 -22.81
CA SER A 460 12.50 66.20 -22.76
C SER A 460 14.00 66.42 -22.48
N MET A 461 14.83 67.12 -23.26
CA MET A 461 14.69 67.92 -24.49
C MET A 461 16.11 68.43 -24.82
N ASN A 462 16.58 68.25 -26.07
CA ASN A 462 17.21 69.35 -26.82
C ASN A 462 17.50 68.93 -28.27
N ARG A 463 17.01 69.80 -29.14
CA ARG A 463 17.19 69.88 -30.60
C ARG A 463 18.60 70.38 -30.91
N VAL A 464 19.17 70.00 -32.05
CA VAL A 464 19.81 70.87 -33.07
C VAL A 464 20.57 69.97 -34.09
N ASP A 465 20.21 70.18 -35.37
CA ASP A 465 20.92 69.91 -36.64
C ASP A 465 21.22 68.47 -37.08
N SER A 466 21.22 68.07 -38.37
CA SER A 466 20.76 68.59 -39.67
C SER A 466 21.20 67.57 -40.75
N PHE A 467 20.53 67.54 -41.91
CA PHE A 467 20.91 66.86 -43.19
C PHE A 467 21.03 65.31 -43.18
N ALA A 468 20.85 64.54 -44.25
CA ALA A 468 20.11 64.59 -45.52
C ALA A 468 20.31 63.19 -46.17
N ASP A 469 19.46 62.88 -47.14
CA ASP A 469 19.62 61.88 -48.21
C ASP A 469 19.34 60.38 -47.97
N ALA A 470 18.12 60.07 -48.41
CA ALA A 470 17.66 58.98 -49.26
C ALA A 470 18.68 58.11 -50.05
N ASP A 471 18.13 56.93 -50.37
CA ASP A 471 18.34 56.12 -51.58
C ASP A 471 19.61 55.25 -51.69
N LYS A 472 19.46 53.92 -51.56
CA LYS A 472 19.11 53.03 -52.70
C LYS A 472 19.16 51.54 -52.38
N ILE A 473 18.31 50.85 -53.15
CA ILE A 473 18.06 49.42 -53.33
C ILE A 473 19.25 48.70 -54.03
N LYS A 474 19.32 47.37 -53.79
CA LYS A 474 19.98 46.25 -54.55
C LYS A 474 21.30 45.78 -53.92
N GLY A 475 21.57 44.49 -53.76
CA GLY A 475 20.89 43.26 -54.12
C GLY A 475 21.82 42.05 -53.92
N ALA A 476 21.27 40.86 -54.17
CA ALA A 476 21.89 39.51 -54.18
C ALA A 476 22.24 38.90 -52.82
#